data_AF-A0A7U4RPW9-F1
#
_entry.id   AF-A0A7U4RPW9-F1
#
_cell.length_a   1.000
_cell.length_b   1.000
_cell.length_c   1.000
_cell.angle_alpha   90.00
_cell.angle_beta   90.00
_cell.angle_gamma   90.00
#
_symmetry.space_group_name_H-M   'P 1'
#
loop_
_entity.id
_entity.type
_entity.pdbx_description
1 polymer ?
#
loop_
_entity_poly.entity_id
_entity_poly.type
_entity_poly.pdbx_seq_one_letter_code
_entity_poly.pdbx_strand_id
1 'polypeptide(L)'
;MDTPYQKAFTMIELVFVIVIIGILAAVAIPKLAATRDDAKVSAIISHARKTLGDFQAFYTSQGNDRWTSVNVTEATSVPLEKAGCTGLVDSGSALSPTTFVLCHDNVVCLTFTTINEGNLTITDGTDTTDYICEAVKADPAISAISNKSYRLGGETVVR
;
A
#
# COMPACT_ATOMS: atom_id res chain seq x y z
N MET A 1 -26.50 14.87 -59.12
CA MET A 1 -26.66 14.86 -57.65
C MET A 1 -26.64 13.40 -57.24
N ASP A 2 -25.44 12.86 -57.07
CA ASP A 2 -25.25 11.46 -56.70
C ASP A 2 -25.43 11.34 -55.18
N THR A 3 -26.46 10.62 -54.76
CA THR A 3 -26.73 10.36 -53.35
C THR A 3 -25.77 9.28 -52.84
N PRO A 4 -25.00 9.53 -51.77
CA PRO A 4 -24.09 8.52 -51.23
C PRO A 4 -24.90 7.38 -50.60
N TYR A 5 -24.64 6.16 -51.05
CA TYR A 5 -25.22 4.94 -50.51
C TYR A 5 -24.79 4.79 -49.04
N GLN A 6 -25.70 5.04 -48.10
CA GLN A 6 -25.45 4.80 -46.68
C GLN A 6 -25.38 3.28 -46.45
N LYS A 7 -24.18 2.76 -46.20
CA LYS A 7 -23.98 1.36 -45.85
C LYS A 7 -24.66 1.08 -44.51
N ALA A 8 -25.76 0.34 -44.52
CA ALA A 8 -26.35 -0.23 -43.33
C ALA A 8 -25.46 -1.38 -42.82
N PHE A 9 -25.12 -1.35 -41.54
CA PHE A 9 -24.39 -2.43 -40.87
C PHE A 9 -25.24 -3.69 -40.87
N THR A 10 -24.66 -4.80 -41.32
CA THR A 10 -25.41 -6.05 -41.46
C THR A 10 -25.57 -6.73 -40.09
N MET A 11 -26.68 -7.47 -39.89
CA MET A 11 -26.86 -8.24 -38.65
C MET A 11 -25.73 -9.26 -38.44
N ILE A 12 -25.15 -9.79 -39.52
CA ILE A 12 -24.04 -10.75 -39.43
C ILE A 12 -22.74 -10.12 -38.94
N GLU A 13 -22.44 -8.88 -39.33
CA GLU A 13 -21.28 -8.15 -38.79
C GLU A 13 -21.44 -7.91 -37.29
N LEU A 14 -22.66 -7.64 -36.81
CA LEU A 14 -22.93 -7.45 -35.39
C LEU A 14 -22.74 -8.74 -34.58
N VAL A 15 -23.21 -9.87 -35.11
CA VAL A 15 -23.03 -11.18 -34.45
C VAL A 15 -21.55 -11.58 -34.39
N PHE A 16 -20.77 -11.31 -35.44
CA PHE A 16 -19.34 -11.63 -35.43
C PHE A 16 -18.57 -10.81 -34.38
N VAL A 17 -18.91 -9.53 -34.21
CA VAL A 17 -18.27 -8.65 -33.22
C VAL A 17 -18.53 -9.14 -31.79
N ILE A 18 -19.78 -9.50 -31.45
CA ILE A 18 -20.09 -9.99 -30.09
C ILE A 18 -19.38 -11.32 -29.79
N VAL A 19 -19.22 -12.20 -30.79
CA VAL A 19 -18.52 -13.47 -30.62
C VAL A 19 -17.04 -13.23 -30.35
N ILE A 20 -16.39 -12.35 -31.11
CA ILE A 20 -14.98 -12.01 -30.88
C ILE A 20 -14.77 -11.38 -29.50
N ILE A 21 -15.62 -10.41 -29.12
CA ILE A 21 -15.54 -9.79 -27.79
C ILE A 21 -15.76 -10.84 -26.70
N GLY A 22 -16.67 -11.79 -26.90
CA GLY A 22 -16.91 -12.90 -25.98
C GLY A 22 -15.66 -13.77 -25.74
N ILE A 23 -14.94 -14.14 -26.82
CA ILE A 23 -13.71 -14.94 -26.72
C ILE A 23 -12.59 -14.14 -26.04
N LEU A 24 -12.40 -12.88 -26.44
CA LEU A 24 -11.37 -12.02 -25.85
C LEU A 24 -11.62 -11.77 -24.36
N ALA A 25 -12.88 -11.53 -23.98
CA ALA A 25 -13.27 -11.33 -22.59
C ALA A 25 -12.99 -12.58 -21.73
N ALA A 26 -13.30 -13.78 -22.24
CA ALA A 26 -13.09 -15.02 -21.51
C ALA A 26 -11.62 -15.25 -21.11
N VAL A 27 -10.66 -14.84 -21.96
CA VAL A 27 -9.22 -14.97 -21.66
C VAL A 27 -8.68 -13.77 -20.88
N ALA A 28 -9.18 -12.56 -21.16
CA ALA A 28 -8.65 -11.34 -20.54
C ALA A 28 -9.06 -11.19 -19.07
N ILE A 29 -10.30 -11.53 -18.70
CA ILE A 29 -10.83 -11.36 -17.34
C ILE A 29 -9.99 -12.08 -16.27
N PRO A 30 -9.68 -13.39 -16.38
CA PRO A 30 -8.92 -14.09 -15.35
C PRO A 30 -7.49 -13.55 -15.22
N LYS A 31 -6.87 -13.17 -16.35
CA LYS A 31 -5.52 -12.60 -16.35
C LYS A 31 -5.48 -11.23 -15.66
N LEU A 32 -6.47 -10.37 -15.92
CA LEU A 32 -6.58 -9.06 -15.29
C LEU A 32 -6.84 -9.18 -13.78
N ALA A 33 -7.58 -10.18 -13.32
CA ALA A 33 -7.77 -10.42 -11.88
C ALA A 33 -6.43 -10.73 -11.20
N ALA A 34 -5.68 -11.72 -11.71
CA ALA A 34 -4.38 -12.08 -11.15
C ALA A 34 -3.39 -10.89 -11.16
N THR A 35 -3.31 -10.14 -12.26
CA THR A 35 -2.42 -8.97 -12.36
C THR A 35 -2.78 -7.87 -11.36
N ARG A 36 -4.08 -7.70 -11.04
CA ARG A 36 -4.52 -6.72 -10.03
C ARG A 36 -4.11 -7.15 -8.62
N ASP A 37 -4.17 -8.44 -8.32
CA ASP A 37 -3.76 -8.96 -7.01
C ASP A 37 -2.25 -8.83 -6.81
N ASP A 38 -1.46 -9.19 -7.82
CA ASP A 38 -0.01 -8.99 -7.81
C ASP A 38 0.36 -7.51 -7.63
N ALA A 39 -0.40 -6.61 -8.28
CA ALA A 39 -0.19 -5.17 -8.15
C ALA A 39 -0.50 -4.67 -6.73
N LYS A 40 -1.53 -5.20 -6.06
CA LYS A 40 -1.85 -4.86 -4.67
C LYS A 40 -0.74 -5.32 -3.71
N VAL A 41 -0.27 -6.56 -3.85
CA VAL A 41 0.83 -7.10 -3.04
C VAL A 41 2.08 -6.22 -3.20
N SER A 42 2.47 -5.94 -4.45
CA SER A 42 3.61 -5.08 -4.76
C SER A 42 3.47 -3.65 -4.21
N ALA A 43 2.26 -3.08 -4.28
CA ALA A 43 1.98 -1.76 -3.73
C ALA A 43 2.17 -1.72 -2.22
N ILE A 44 1.61 -2.68 -1.48
CA ILE A 44 1.75 -2.77 -0.01
C ILE A 44 3.23 -2.93 0.36
N ILE A 45 3.98 -3.79 -0.35
CA ILE A 45 5.40 -4.00 -0.10
C ILE A 45 6.22 -2.72 -0.34
N SER A 46 5.94 -2.03 -1.45
CA SER A 46 6.58 -0.76 -1.80
C SER A 46 6.28 0.32 -0.77
N HIS A 47 5.02 0.42 -0.34
CA HIS A 47 4.58 1.34 0.71
C HIS A 47 5.29 1.05 2.04
N ALA A 48 5.37 -0.21 2.46
CA ALA A 48 6.05 -0.58 3.70
C ALA A 48 7.53 -0.17 3.72
N ARG A 49 8.25 -0.46 2.63
CA ARG A 49 9.67 -0.08 2.48
C ARG A 49 9.84 1.43 2.45
N LYS A 50 8.96 2.13 1.73
CA LYS A 50 9.00 3.58 1.62
C LYS A 50 8.72 4.23 2.98
N THR A 51 7.71 3.79 3.71
CA THR A 51 7.41 4.29 5.06
C THR A 51 8.58 4.10 6.01
N LEU A 52 9.23 2.93 6.01
CA LEU A 52 10.41 2.69 6.82
C LEU A 52 11.55 3.66 6.48
N GLY A 53 11.86 3.82 5.19
CA GLY A 53 12.90 4.74 4.72
C GLY A 53 12.59 6.20 5.00
N ASP A 54 11.34 6.62 4.77
CA ASP A 54 10.85 7.98 5.02
C ASP A 54 10.95 8.32 6.51
N PHE A 55 10.52 7.42 7.41
CA PHE A 55 10.63 7.60 8.85
C PHE A 55 12.09 7.66 9.34
N GLN A 56 12.95 6.77 8.82
CA GLN A 56 14.39 6.80 9.11
C GLN A 56 15.04 8.13 8.67
N ALA A 57 14.75 8.57 7.45
CA ALA A 57 15.29 9.80 6.89
C ALA A 57 14.77 11.04 7.64
N PHE A 58 13.47 11.05 7.97
CA PHE A 58 12.84 12.13 8.72
C PHE A 58 13.47 12.26 10.11
N TYR A 59 13.60 11.15 10.85
CA TYR A 59 14.18 11.18 12.18
C TYR A 59 15.66 11.62 12.15
N THR A 60 16.44 11.13 11.18
CA THR A 60 17.86 11.48 11.05
C THR A 60 18.06 12.96 10.68
N SER A 61 17.16 13.54 9.90
CA SER A 61 17.27 14.93 9.43
C SER A 61 16.69 15.96 10.40
N GLN A 62 15.63 15.63 11.12
CA GLN A 62 14.91 16.58 11.99
C GLN A 62 15.06 16.30 13.49
N GLY A 63 15.55 15.13 13.87
CA GLY A 63 15.73 14.73 15.27
C GLY A 63 14.41 14.48 16.01
N ASN A 64 14.54 14.21 17.31
CA ASN A 64 13.42 13.77 18.15
C ASN A 64 12.40 14.88 18.44
N ASP A 65 12.85 16.14 18.50
CA ASP A 65 11.99 17.28 18.81
C ASP A 65 10.89 17.43 17.75
N ARG A 66 11.25 17.29 16.47
CA ARG A 66 10.27 17.31 15.38
C ARG A 66 9.52 15.99 15.29
N TRP A 67 10.17 14.85 15.53
CA TRP A 67 9.51 13.53 15.52
C TRP A 67 8.26 13.44 16.39
N THR A 68 8.29 14.12 17.55
CA THR A 68 7.19 14.14 18.52
C THR A 68 6.22 15.31 18.31
N SER A 69 6.54 16.28 17.46
CA SER A 69 5.76 17.53 17.29
C SER A 69 5.08 17.67 15.93
N VAL A 70 5.31 16.75 14.99
CA VAL A 70 4.76 16.81 13.63
C VAL A 70 3.72 15.74 13.37
N ASN A 71 3.00 15.90 12.28
CA ASN A 71 2.07 14.89 11.79
C ASN A 71 2.74 13.94 10.80
N VAL A 72 2.19 12.74 10.65
CA VAL A 72 2.76 11.71 9.76
C VAL A 72 2.86 12.18 8.30
N THR A 73 1.97 13.07 7.88
CA THR A 73 1.94 13.61 6.51
C THR A 73 3.12 14.52 6.19
N GLU A 74 3.83 15.01 7.21
CA GLU A 74 5.11 15.71 7.03
C GLU A 74 6.29 14.75 6.85
N ALA A 75 6.16 13.51 7.32
CA ALA A 75 7.23 12.52 7.30
C ALA A 75 7.16 11.58 6.09
N THR A 76 5.96 11.19 5.65
CA THR A 76 5.77 10.30 4.50
C THR A 76 4.55 10.69 3.68
N SER A 77 4.61 10.40 2.38
CA SER A 77 3.47 10.53 1.45
C SER A 77 2.77 9.20 1.18
N VAL A 78 3.13 8.14 1.90
CA VAL A 78 2.45 6.84 1.79
C VAL A 78 1.04 6.96 2.38
N PRO A 79 -0.01 6.45 1.71
CA PRO A 79 -1.37 6.43 2.25
C PRO A 79 -1.50 5.37 3.34
N LEU A 80 -1.00 5.70 4.54
CA LEU A 80 -1.15 4.87 5.72
C LEU A 80 -2.59 4.96 6.25
N GLU A 81 -3.00 3.92 6.97
CA GLU A 81 -4.29 3.88 7.67
C GLU A 81 -4.10 3.96 9.19
N LYS A 82 -5.14 4.43 9.88
CA LYS A 82 -5.22 4.42 11.34
C LYS A 82 -5.38 2.97 11.82
N ALA A 83 -4.89 2.70 13.03
CA ALA A 83 -4.95 1.37 13.63
C ALA A 83 -6.33 0.71 13.47
N GLY A 84 -6.36 -0.54 13.00
CA GLY A 84 -7.59 -1.28 12.73
C GLY A 84 -8.27 -0.97 11.39
N CYS A 85 -7.57 -0.36 10.43
CA CYS A 85 -8.08 -0.07 9.08
C CYS A 85 -9.32 0.84 9.09
N THR A 86 -9.37 1.79 10.04
CA THR A 86 -10.56 2.65 10.24
C THR A 86 -10.53 3.92 9.38
N GLY A 87 -9.74 3.93 8.32
CA GLY A 87 -9.56 5.06 7.40
C GLY A 87 -8.14 5.60 7.36
N LEU A 88 -7.89 6.44 6.35
CA LEU A 88 -6.58 7.02 6.08
C LEU A 88 -6.14 7.95 7.22
N VAL A 89 -4.82 7.98 7.41
CA VAL A 89 -4.19 8.93 8.29
C VAL A 89 -4.25 10.33 7.66
N ASP A 90 -4.46 11.35 8.49
CA ASP A 90 -4.69 12.73 8.06
C ASP A 90 -3.66 13.68 8.69
N SER A 91 -3.71 14.96 8.30
CA SER A 91 -2.82 16.00 8.83
C SER A 91 -3.03 16.32 10.32
N GLY A 92 -3.98 15.69 11.01
CA GLY A 92 -4.15 15.79 12.46
C GLY A 92 -3.53 14.63 13.23
N SER A 93 -2.98 13.63 12.53
CA SER A 93 -2.46 12.42 13.13
C SER A 93 -0.96 12.59 13.42
N ALA A 94 -0.62 12.71 14.70
CA ALA A 94 0.74 12.84 15.18
C ALA A 94 1.63 11.70 14.65
N LEU A 95 2.87 12.02 14.31
CA LEU A 95 3.86 11.03 13.87
C LEU A 95 4.25 10.07 14.99
N SER A 96 4.32 10.57 16.23
CA SER A 96 4.73 9.81 17.41
C SER A 96 4.12 10.37 18.70
N PRO A 97 3.70 9.52 19.65
CA PRO A 97 3.64 8.06 19.59
C PRO A 97 2.33 7.61 18.92
N THR A 98 2.41 6.91 17.79
CA THR A 98 1.22 6.54 17.03
C THR A 98 1.38 5.16 16.37
N THR A 99 0.27 4.46 16.17
CA THR A 99 0.24 3.22 15.38
C THR A 99 -0.47 3.44 14.06
N PHE A 100 0.21 3.10 12.98
CA PHE A 100 -0.28 3.14 11.62
C PHE A 100 -0.29 1.74 11.03
N VAL A 101 -1.15 1.50 10.06
CA VAL A 101 -1.28 0.19 9.42
C VAL A 101 -1.35 0.31 7.91
N LEU A 102 -0.94 -0.76 7.22
CA LEU A 102 -1.24 -0.99 5.82
C LEU A 102 -2.25 -2.13 5.76
N CYS A 103 -3.39 -1.89 5.13
CA CYS A 103 -4.49 -2.84 5.10
C CYS A 103 -4.84 -3.30 3.69
N HIS A 104 -5.46 -4.47 3.61
CA HIS A 104 -6.21 -4.93 2.46
C HIS A 104 -7.60 -5.40 2.90
N ASP A 105 -8.66 -4.86 2.28
CA ASP A 105 -10.05 -5.24 2.57
C ASP A 105 -10.41 -5.29 4.08
N ASN A 106 -9.99 -4.24 4.82
CA ASN A 106 -10.10 -4.10 6.30
C ASN A 106 -9.31 -5.10 7.14
N VAL A 107 -8.41 -5.87 6.51
CA VAL A 107 -7.48 -6.75 7.18
C VAL A 107 -6.13 -6.07 7.28
N VAL A 108 -5.55 -6.04 8.48
CA VAL A 108 -4.22 -5.46 8.71
C VAL A 108 -3.17 -6.38 8.11
N CYS A 109 -2.39 -5.89 7.15
CA CYS A 109 -1.24 -6.64 6.62
C CYS A 109 0.03 -6.36 7.42
N LEU A 110 0.29 -5.08 7.73
CA LEU A 110 1.47 -4.62 8.46
C LEU A 110 1.11 -3.49 9.42
N THR A 111 1.77 -3.46 10.57
CA THR A 111 1.60 -2.44 11.61
C THR A 111 2.92 -1.74 11.89
N PHE A 112 2.88 -0.41 11.87
CA PHE A 112 4.00 0.48 12.19
C PHE A 112 3.67 1.21 13.49
N THR A 113 4.43 0.93 14.54
CA THR A 113 4.28 1.60 15.84
C THR A 113 5.47 2.49 16.09
N THR A 114 5.23 3.80 16.19
CA THR A 114 6.23 4.79 16.57
C THR A 114 6.11 5.12 18.05
N ILE A 115 7.24 5.38 18.70
CA ILE A 115 7.29 5.89 20.08
C ILE A 115 8.16 7.15 20.19
N ASN A 116 8.01 7.87 21.29
CA ASN A 116 8.61 9.19 21.53
C ASN A 116 10.14 9.21 21.51
N GLU A 117 10.80 8.06 21.62
CA GLU A 117 12.25 7.92 21.66
C GLU A 117 12.85 7.64 20.27
N GLY A 118 12.03 7.77 19.21
CA GLY A 118 12.44 7.46 17.86
C GLY A 118 12.51 5.97 17.55
N ASN A 119 11.98 5.07 18.39
CA ASN A 119 11.87 3.68 17.99
C ASN A 119 10.66 3.49 17.08
N LEU A 120 10.86 2.74 16.00
CA LEU A 120 9.83 2.30 15.07
C LEU A 120 9.77 0.78 15.11
N THR A 121 8.64 0.20 15.44
CA THR A 121 8.44 -1.25 15.39
C THR A 121 7.52 -1.59 14.24
N ILE A 122 7.95 -2.53 13.40
CA ILE A 122 7.11 -3.09 12.34
C ILE A 122 6.69 -4.48 12.80
N THR A 123 5.40 -4.77 12.80
CA THR A 123 4.84 -6.09 13.10
C THR A 123 3.93 -6.54 11.98
N ASP A 124 3.92 -7.86 11.75
CA ASP A 124 2.98 -8.45 10.80
C ASP A 124 1.56 -8.38 11.38
N GLY A 125 0.58 -8.19 10.49
CA GLY A 125 -0.82 -8.38 10.86
C GLY A 125 -1.09 -9.82 11.32
N THR A 126 -1.98 -9.99 12.29
CA THR A 126 -2.26 -11.31 12.88
C THR A 126 -3.32 -12.09 12.10
N ASP A 127 -4.10 -11.40 11.27
CA ASP A 127 -5.17 -12.02 10.51
C ASP A 127 -4.63 -12.78 9.30
N THR A 128 -5.07 -14.03 9.16
CA THR A 128 -4.68 -14.96 8.08
C THR A 128 -5.83 -15.21 7.09
N THR A 129 -6.92 -14.44 7.20
CA THR A 129 -8.11 -14.62 6.36
C THR A 129 -7.94 -14.03 4.97
N ASP A 130 -7.00 -13.10 4.81
CA ASP A 130 -6.72 -12.41 3.55
C ASP A 130 -5.45 -12.95 2.89
N TYR A 131 -5.58 -13.49 1.68
CA TYR A 131 -4.47 -14.12 0.95
C TYR A 131 -3.45 -13.09 0.43
N ILE A 132 -3.84 -11.83 0.25
CA ILE A 132 -2.93 -10.76 -0.17
C ILE A 132 -2.05 -10.36 1.00
N CYS A 133 -2.62 -10.15 2.19
CA CYS A 133 -1.82 -9.91 3.39
C CYS A 133 -0.88 -11.07 3.71
N GLU A 134 -1.33 -12.32 3.51
CA GLU A 134 -0.47 -13.49 3.70
C GLU A 134 0.70 -13.52 2.69
N ALA A 135 0.43 -13.23 1.42
CA ALA A 135 1.46 -13.10 0.39
C ALA A 135 2.47 -11.98 0.70
N VAL A 136 1.99 -10.85 1.24
CA VAL A 136 2.85 -9.72 1.67
C VAL A 136 3.80 -10.15 2.79
N LYS A 137 3.31 -10.86 3.82
CA LYS A 137 4.15 -11.34 4.94
C LYS A 137 5.19 -12.35 4.49
N ALA A 138 4.82 -13.22 3.54
CA ALA A 138 5.71 -14.23 2.98
C ALA A 138 6.81 -13.65 2.08
N ASP A 139 6.68 -12.40 1.62
CA ASP A 139 7.70 -11.79 0.77
C ASP A 139 9.03 -11.58 1.52
N PRO A 140 10.18 -11.98 0.95
CA PRO A 140 11.51 -11.78 1.56
C PRO A 140 11.81 -10.32 1.93
N ALA A 141 11.23 -9.37 1.19
CA ALA A 141 11.31 -7.95 1.47
C ALA A 141 10.77 -7.58 2.83
N ILE A 142 9.62 -8.17 3.17
CA ILE A 142 8.82 -7.81 4.34
C ILE A 142 9.28 -8.61 5.53
N SER A 143 9.50 -9.91 5.39
CA SER A 143 10.09 -10.73 6.46
C SER A 143 11.49 -10.25 6.90
N ALA A 144 12.24 -9.56 6.02
CA ALA A 144 13.49 -8.91 6.41
C ALA A 144 13.28 -7.70 7.34
N ILE A 145 12.12 -7.04 7.29
CA ILE A 145 11.84 -5.82 8.04
C ILE A 145 10.74 -5.93 9.11
N SER A 146 9.86 -6.90 9.02
CA SER A 146 8.77 -7.11 9.96
C SER A 146 9.22 -7.87 11.21
N ASN A 147 8.40 -7.77 12.26
CA ASN A 147 8.67 -8.27 13.61
C ASN A 147 10.02 -7.81 14.17
N LYS A 148 10.39 -6.57 13.85
CA LYS A 148 11.64 -5.94 14.27
C LYS A 148 11.37 -4.52 14.76
N SER A 149 12.15 -4.13 15.77
CA SER A 149 12.21 -2.75 16.24
C SER A 149 13.48 -2.08 15.70
N TYR A 150 13.28 -0.92 15.09
CA TYR A 150 14.31 -0.04 14.56
C TYR A 150 14.52 1.10 15.53
N ARG A 151 15.73 1.20 16.07
CA ARG A 151 16.16 2.36 16.85
C ARG A 151 16.57 3.45 15.87
N LEU A 152 15.76 4.49 15.71
CA LEU A 152 16.12 5.67 14.91
C LEU A 152 16.91 6.67 15.74
N GLY A 153 16.66 6.68 17.07
CA GLY A 153 17.43 7.42 18.06
C GLY A 153 18.85 6.90 18.23
N GLY A 154 19.84 7.79 18.11
CA GLY A 154 21.18 7.55 18.62
C GLY A 154 21.21 7.85 20.12
N GLU A 155 21.89 6.99 20.90
CA GLU A 155 22.35 7.38 22.23
C GLU A 155 23.19 8.65 22.07
N THR A 156 22.86 9.70 22.83
CA THR A 156 23.67 10.91 22.88
C THR A 156 25.10 10.49 23.18
N VAL A 157 26.05 10.77 22.28
CA VAL A 157 27.46 10.67 22.64
C VAL A 157 27.68 11.77 23.67
N VAL A 158 27.65 11.39 24.94
CA VAL A 158 27.98 12.27 26.06
C VAL A 158 29.36 12.82 25.75
N ARG A 159 29.43 14.12 25.49
CA ARG A 159 30.70 14.84 25.35
C ARG A 159 30.95 15.63 26.62
#